data_AF-A0A355BNG3-F1
#
_entry.id   AF-A0A355BNG3-F1
#
_cell.length_a   1.000
_cell.length_b   1.000
_cell.length_c   1.000
_cell.angle_alpha   90.00
_cell.angle_beta   90.00
_cell.angle_gamma   90.00
#
_symmetry.space_group_name_H-M   'P 1'
#
loop_
_entity.id
_entity.type
_entity.pdbx_description
1 polymer ?
#
loop_
_entity_poly.entity_id
_entity_poly.type
_entity_poly.pdbx_seq_one_letter_code
_entity_poly.pdbx_strand_id
1 'polypeptide(L)'
;MKHYLVAFFMLVSVSAMAQSTHDFMVTGGLDAIKTDNVKLFDKAQLGFDVSYFIDRRFAVGAGAELWTTRQKNSFVMGARWYANDNIFVRFRGLIGANDAALGAGYSKAVKDNWRLEAMGDYYFNGSAFGIRAGVAYIIRRK
;
A
#
# COMPACT_ATOMS: atom_id res chain seq x y z
N MET A 1 -37.03 -9.75 -28.50
CA MET A 1 -35.58 -9.44 -28.43
C MET A 1 -35.18 -8.59 -27.22
N LYS A 2 -35.91 -7.52 -26.86
CA LYS A 2 -35.56 -6.63 -25.73
C LYS A 2 -35.54 -7.32 -24.35
N HIS A 3 -36.41 -8.30 -24.10
CA HIS A 3 -36.49 -8.99 -22.79
C HIS A 3 -35.31 -9.93 -22.49
N TYR A 4 -34.70 -10.54 -23.52
CA TYR A 4 -33.53 -11.40 -23.36
C TYR A 4 -32.27 -10.62 -23.00
N LEU A 5 -32.16 -9.39 -23.49
CA LEU A 5 -31.06 -8.47 -23.19
C LEU A 5 -31.10 -8.03 -21.72
N VAL A 6 -32.30 -7.75 -21.19
CA VAL A 6 -32.49 -7.39 -19.78
C VAL A 6 -32.20 -8.57 -18.85
N ALA A 7 -32.64 -9.79 -19.21
CA ALA A 7 -32.32 -10.99 -18.45
C ALA A 7 -30.82 -11.30 -18.44
N PHE A 8 -30.12 -11.07 -19.55
CA PHE A 8 -28.66 -11.18 -19.64
C PHE A 8 -27.95 -10.17 -18.74
N PHE A 9 -28.36 -8.90 -18.73
CA PHE A 9 -27.80 -7.88 -17.83
C PHE A 9 -28.09 -8.16 -16.35
N MET A 10 -29.25 -8.75 -16.01
CA MET A 10 -29.55 -9.19 -14.65
C MET A 10 -28.68 -10.38 -14.21
N LEU A 11 -28.40 -11.33 -15.10
CA LEU A 11 -27.51 -12.46 -14.79
C LEU A 11 -26.05 -12.03 -14.59
N VAL A 12 -25.58 -11.01 -15.31
CA VAL A 12 -24.24 -10.44 -15.16
C VAL A 12 -24.09 -9.58 -13.89
N SER A 13 -25.18 -9.02 -13.35
CA SER A 13 -25.12 -8.24 -12.11
C SER A 13 -25.08 -9.10 -10.84
N VAL A 14 -25.57 -10.34 -10.90
CA VAL A 14 -25.47 -11.30 -9.78
C VAL A 14 -24.03 -11.79 -9.56
N SER A 15 -23.18 -11.80 -10.60
CA SER A 15 -21.76 -12.16 -10.48
C SER A 15 -20.85 -11.02 -10.01
N ALA A 16 -21.39 -9.82 -9.76
CA ALA A 16 -20.62 -8.67 -9.23
C ALA A 16 -20.52 -8.63 -7.69
N MET A 17 -21.21 -9.52 -6.99
CA MET A 17 -21.26 -9.56 -5.52
C MET A 17 -20.19 -10.50 -4.95
N ALA A 18 -18.91 -10.12 -5.03
CA ALA A 18 -17.82 -10.87 -4.39
C ALA A 18 -16.61 -10.02 -4.00
N GLN A 19 -16.76 -8.71 -3.82
CA GLN A 19 -15.66 -7.84 -3.43
C GLN A 19 -15.86 -7.30 -2.02
N SER A 20 -15.08 -7.88 -1.10
CA SER A 20 -15.01 -7.43 0.29
C SER A 20 -14.61 -5.96 0.33
N THR A 21 -15.51 -5.15 0.85
CA THR A 21 -15.28 -3.77 1.25
C THR A 21 -15.08 -3.82 2.76
N HIS A 22 -14.13 -3.06 3.32
CA HIS A 22 -13.77 -3.05 4.76
C HIS A 22 -12.76 -4.12 5.22
N ASP A 23 -11.86 -4.56 4.36
CA ASP A 23 -10.74 -5.43 4.75
C ASP A 23 -9.61 -4.64 5.42
N PHE A 24 -8.89 -5.29 6.33
CA PHE A 24 -7.64 -4.79 6.88
C PHE A 24 -6.47 -5.42 6.15
N MET A 25 -5.42 -4.65 5.89
CA MET A 25 -4.18 -5.13 5.33
C MET A 25 -3.02 -4.66 6.18
N VAL A 26 -2.18 -5.61 6.56
CA VAL A 26 -0.98 -5.36 7.32
C VAL A 26 0.21 -5.55 6.39
N THR A 27 0.93 -4.47 6.11
CA THR A 27 2.15 -4.47 5.30
C THR A 27 3.36 -4.35 6.21
N GLY A 28 4.32 -5.28 6.06
CA GLY A 28 5.67 -5.14 6.58
C GLY A 28 6.64 -5.01 5.41
N GLY A 29 7.53 -4.02 5.41
CA GLY A 29 8.49 -3.79 4.33
C GLY A 29 9.85 -3.34 4.83
N LEU A 30 10.87 -3.61 4.03
CA LEU A 30 12.24 -3.18 4.24
C LEU A 30 12.65 -2.24 3.10
N ASP A 31 13.28 -1.11 3.44
CA ASP A 31 13.84 -0.21 2.43
C ASP A 31 15.10 -0.85 1.85
N ALA A 32 15.07 -1.09 0.54
CA ALA A 32 16.17 -1.70 -0.18
C ALA A 32 17.19 -0.64 -0.60
N ILE A 33 16.72 0.52 -1.09
CA ILE A 33 17.58 1.59 -1.66
C ILE A 33 16.94 2.96 -1.37
N LYS A 34 17.70 3.90 -0.79
CA LYS A 34 17.37 5.34 -0.83
C LYS A 34 18.44 6.06 -1.61
N THR A 35 18.05 6.96 -2.52
CA THR A 35 18.95 7.73 -3.38
C THR A 35 19.98 8.55 -2.60
N ASP A 36 19.73 8.85 -1.33
CA ASP A 36 20.63 9.62 -0.46
C ASP A 36 21.67 8.77 0.30
N ASN A 37 21.77 7.46 -0.01
CA ASN A 37 22.79 6.57 0.56
C ASN A 37 23.82 6.18 -0.51
N VAL A 38 25.06 6.64 -0.32
CA VAL A 38 26.25 6.27 -1.11
C VAL A 38 26.66 4.79 -0.91
N LYS A 39 26.02 4.05 0.01
CA LYS A 39 26.29 2.63 0.30
C LYS A 39 25.00 1.82 0.35
N LEU A 40 24.92 0.78 -0.47
CA LEU A 40 23.91 -0.28 -0.36
C LEU A 40 23.99 -0.89 1.05
N PHE A 41 22.84 -1.11 1.70
CA PHE A 41 22.64 -1.83 2.98
C PHE A 41 23.01 -1.15 4.32
N ASP A 42 23.63 0.03 4.37
CA ASP A 42 24.06 0.61 5.68
C ASP A 42 22.92 1.17 6.55
N LYS A 43 21.72 1.33 5.98
CA LYS A 43 20.51 1.80 6.70
C LYS A 43 19.31 0.95 6.33
N ALA A 44 19.23 -0.25 6.92
CA ALA A 44 18.00 -1.03 6.88
C ALA A 44 16.91 -0.28 7.64
N GLN A 45 15.82 0.07 6.95
CA GLN A 45 14.64 0.67 7.55
C GLN A 45 13.50 -0.34 7.46
N LEU A 46 12.89 -0.64 8.61
CA LEU A 46 11.76 -1.54 8.71
C LEU A 46 10.49 -0.71 8.85
N GLY A 47 9.62 -0.80 7.85
CA GLY A 47 8.32 -0.14 7.84
C GLY A 47 7.22 -1.13 8.13
N PHE A 48 6.35 -0.78 9.08
CA PHE A 48 5.10 -1.49 9.34
C PHE A 48 3.94 -0.54 9.06
N ASP A 49 2.95 -0.96 8.29
CA ASP A 49 1.82 -0.14 7.85
C ASP A 49 0.54 -0.97 7.90
N VAL A 50 -0.48 -0.46 8.58
CA VAL A 50 -1.82 -1.05 8.61
C VAL A 50 -2.72 -0.16 7.77
N SER A 51 -3.29 -0.73 6.72
CA SER A 51 -4.20 -0.09 5.79
C SER A 51 -5.59 -0.71 5.91
N TYR A 52 -6.61 0.13 5.98
CA TYR A 52 -8.02 -0.23 5.99
C TYR A 52 -8.66 0.18 4.66
N PHE A 53 -9.26 -0.79 3.95
CA PHE A 53 -9.91 -0.56 2.67
C PHE A 53 -11.31 0.02 2.88
N ILE A 54 -11.47 1.32 2.60
CA ILE A 54 -12.79 1.98 2.59
C ILE A 54 -13.56 1.55 1.35
N ASP A 55 -12.87 1.44 0.22
CA ASP A 55 -13.39 0.95 -1.06
C ASP A 55 -12.33 0.09 -1.75
N ARG A 56 -12.70 -0.66 -2.79
CA ARG A 56 -11.77 -1.49 -3.56
C ARG A 56 -10.59 -0.70 -4.12
N ARG A 57 -10.81 0.58 -4.44
CA ARG A 57 -9.79 1.46 -4.99
C ARG A 57 -9.15 2.37 -3.95
N PHE A 58 -9.63 2.41 -2.71
CA PHE A 58 -9.15 3.39 -1.74
C PHE A 58 -8.99 2.77 -0.35
N ALA A 59 -7.78 2.88 0.19
CA ALA A 59 -7.45 2.48 1.53
C ALA A 59 -6.83 3.64 2.29
N VAL A 60 -7.11 3.74 3.59
CA VAL A 60 -6.44 4.67 4.50
C VAL A 60 -5.70 3.87 5.54
N GLY A 61 -4.54 4.36 5.96
CA GLY A 61 -3.68 3.58 6.83
C GLY A 61 -2.77 4.43 7.68
N ALA A 62 -2.24 3.77 8.69
CA ALA A 62 -1.21 4.33 9.53
C ALA A 62 -0.18 3.25 9.86
N GLY A 63 1.04 3.68 10.14
CA GLY A 63 2.18 2.82 10.27
C GLY A 63 3.28 3.45 11.10
N ALA A 64 4.29 2.65 11.37
CA ALA A 64 5.50 3.09 12.02
C ALA A 64 6.70 2.66 11.19
N GLU A 65 7.65 3.57 11.08
CA GLU A 65 8.94 3.33 10.46
C GLU A 65 10.00 3.26 11.56
N LEU A 66 10.54 2.05 11.73
CA LEU A 66 11.61 1.71 12.66
C LEU A 66 12.94 1.76 11.90
N TRP A 67 13.88 2.55 12.40
CA TRP A 67 15.22 2.66 11.84
C TRP A 67 16.18 1.82 12.67
N THR A 68 16.89 0.87 12.04
CA THR A 68 17.91 0.06 12.74
C THR A 68 19.09 0.92 13.23
N THR A 69 19.38 2.04 12.57
CA THR A 69 20.53 2.88 12.87
C THR A 69 20.09 4.23 13.45
N ARG A 70 20.25 4.45 14.77
CA ARG A 70 20.25 5.73 15.54
C ARG A 70 19.24 6.86 15.20
N GLN A 71 18.33 6.70 14.25
CA GLN A 71 17.31 7.68 13.87
C GLN A 71 16.00 7.40 14.62
N LYS A 72 15.30 8.48 14.95
CA LYS A 72 14.05 8.42 15.72
C LYS A 72 12.97 7.68 14.92
N ASN A 73 12.29 6.76 15.60
CA ASN A 73 11.09 6.10 15.09
C ASN A 73 10.10 7.16 14.60
N SER A 74 9.55 6.95 13.41
CA SER A 74 8.61 7.90 12.81
C SER A 74 7.26 7.25 12.62
N PHE A 75 6.22 7.94 13.08
CA PHE A 75 4.85 7.56 12.77
C PHE A 75 4.47 8.09 11.39
N VAL A 76 3.75 7.26 10.63
CA VAL A 76 3.35 7.56 9.27
C VAL A 76 1.85 7.35 9.16
N MET A 77 1.16 8.26 8.50
CA MET A 77 -0.27 8.16 8.23
C MET A 77 -0.49 8.49 6.76
N GLY A 78 -1.41 7.82 6.09
CA GLY A 78 -1.60 8.03 4.67
C GLY A 78 -2.82 7.37 4.07
N ALA A 79 -2.93 7.53 2.76
CA ALA A 79 -3.93 6.88 1.94
C ALA A 79 -3.27 6.20 0.74
N ARG A 80 -3.90 5.14 0.26
CA ARG A 80 -3.53 4.40 -0.95
C ARG A 80 -4.71 4.40 -1.90
N TRP A 81 -4.45 4.72 -3.15
CA TRP A 81 -5.41 4.60 -4.24
C TRP A 81 -4.93 3.56 -5.25
N TYR A 82 -5.78 2.59 -5.59
CA TYR A 82 -5.46 1.50 -6.49
C TYR A 82 -6.02 1.79 -7.88
N ALA A 83 -5.12 1.94 -8.86
CA ALA A 83 -5.49 2.09 -10.27
C ALA A 83 -6.03 0.77 -10.83
N ASN A 84 -5.46 -0.35 -10.38
CA ASN A 84 -5.91 -1.71 -10.64
C ASN A 84 -5.54 -2.62 -9.47
N ASP A 85 -5.79 -3.93 -9.58
CA ASP A 85 -5.57 -4.88 -8.48
C ASP A 85 -4.09 -5.04 -8.05
N ASN A 86 -3.16 -4.57 -8.89
CA ASN A 86 -1.73 -4.66 -8.65
C ASN A 86 -1.03 -3.30 -8.51
N ILE A 87 -1.52 -2.23 -9.11
CA ILE A 87 -0.85 -0.92 -9.15
C ILE A 87 -1.58 0.03 -8.20
N PHE A 88 -0.82 0.65 -7.32
CA PHE A 88 -1.33 1.64 -6.38
C PHE A 88 -0.44 2.88 -6.33
N VAL A 89 -1.07 4.01 -6.02
CA VAL A 89 -0.44 5.27 -5.64
C VAL A 89 -0.71 5.43 -4.15
N ARG A 90 0.26 5.94 -3.39
CA ARG A 90 0.11 6.21 -1.96
C ARG A 90 0.57 7.62 -1.65
N PHE A 91 -0.12 8.25 -0.72
CA PHE A 91 0.27 9.53 -0.13
C PHE A 91 0.40 9.35 1.37
N ARG A 92 1.48 9.87 1.95
CA ARG A 92 1.81 9.67 3.37
C ARG A 92 2.32 10.96 4.00
N GLY A 93 1.80 11.29 5.17
CA GLY A 93 2.40 12.24 6.10
C GLY A 93 3.26 11.50 7.13
N LEU A 94 4.52 11.90 7.24
CA LEU A 94 5.45 11.47 8.28
C LEU A 94 5.36 12.49 9.43
N ILE A 95 4.57 12.17 10.46
CA ILE A 95 4.31 13.09 11.59
C ILE A 95 5.59 13.34 12.39
N GLY A 96 6.44 12.33 12.57
CA GLY A 96 7.70 12.46 13.32
C GLY A 96 8.78 13.29 12.62
N ALA A 97 8.77 13.31 11.29
CA ALA A 97 9.72 14.07 10.47
C ALA A 97 9.14 15.38 9.93
N ASN A 98 7.84 15.64 10.15
CA ASN A 98 7.07 16.72 9.55
C ASN A 98 7.30 16.82 8.03
N ASP A 99 7.17 15.67 7.35
CA ASP A 99 7.37 15.54 5.91
C ASP A 99 6.16 14.85 5.26
N ALA A 100 5.98 15.07 3.98
CA ALA A 100 5.03 14.35 3.15
C ALA A 100 5.79 13.51 2.11
N ALA A 101 5.22 12.36 1.78
CA ALA A 101 5.73 11.49 0.74
C ALA A 101 4.60 11.10 -0.22
N LEU A 102 4.89 11.17 -1.51
CA LEU A 102 4.02 10.65 -2.56
C LEU A 102 4.75 9.51 -3.27
N GLY A 103 4.10 8.38 -3.41
CA GLY A 103 4.71 7.19 -3.97
C GLY A 103 3.77 6.39 -4.84
N ALA A 104 4.34 5.46 -5.58
CA ALA A 104 3.62 4.46 -6.35
C ALA A 104 4.24 3.09 -6.12
N GLY A 105 3.43 2.05 -6.22
CA GLY A 105 3.87 0.69 -5.99
C GLY A 105 3.09 -0.34 -6.78
N TYR A 106 3.68 -1.53 -6.80
CA TYR A 106 3.15 -2.74 -7.38
C TYR A 106 2.97 -3.79 -6.28
N SER A 107 1.76 -4.33 -6.15
CA SER A 107 1.34 -5.35 -5.20
C SER A 107 0.92 -6.59 -5.98
N LYS A 108 1.62 -7.72 -5.80
CA LYS A 108 1.29 -8.98 -6.47
C LYS A 108 0.75 -9.98 -5.44
N ALA A 109 -0.47 -10.48 -5.64
CA ALA A 109 -0.99 -11.57 -4.84
C ALA A 109 -0.21 -12.86 -5.13
N VAL A 110 0.32 -13.50 -4.08
CA VAL A 110 1.00 -14.80 -4.14
C VAL A 110 0.09 -15.91 -3.63
N LYS A 111 -0.77 -15.59 -2.65
CA LYS A 111 -1.87 -16.42 -2.14
C LYS A 111 -3.07 -15.54 -1.86
N ASP A 112 -4.20 -16.13 -1.48
CA ASP A 112 -5.45 -15.40 -1.19
C ASP A 112 -5.26 -14.24 -0.20
N ASN A 113 -4.42 -14.41 0.81
CA ASN A 113 -4.19 -13.39 1.83
C ASN A 113 -2.79 -12.77 1.77
N TRP A 114 -1.85 -13.31 1.00
CA TRP A 114 -0.47 -12.84 0.95
C TRP A 114 -0.17 -12.09 -0.35
N ARG A 115 0.40 -10.90 -0.22
CA ARG A 115 0.83 -10.06 -1.33
C ARG A 115 2.30 -9.66 -1.16
N LEU A 116 3.04 -9.59 -2.26
CA LEU A 116 4.36 -8.98 -2.31
C LEU A 116 4.22 -7.55 -2.83
N GLU A 117 4.78 -6.59 -2.12
CA GLU A 117 4.70 -5.17 -2.49
C GLU A 117 6.10 -4.64 -2.81
N ALA A 118 6.22 -3.94 -3.94
CA ALA A 118 7.37 -3.11 -4.27
C ALA A 118 6.86 -1.69 -4.47
N MET A 119 7.50 -0.69 -3.86
CA MET A 119 7.01 0.68 -3.88
C MET A 119 8.17 1.67 -3.92
N GLY A 120 7.97 2.76 -4.63
CA GLY A 120 8.87 3.91 -4.68
C GLY A 120 8.17 5.13 -4.11
N ASP A 121 8.76 5.75 -3.10
CA ASP A 121 8.23 6.92 -2.40
C ASP A 121 9.17 8.11 -2.60
N TYR A 122 8.61 9.25 -3.04
CA TYR A 122 9.30 10.52 -3.14
C TYR A 122 8.92 11.42 -1.96
N TYR A 123 9.93 11.88 -1.24
CA TYR A 123 9.80 12.72 -0.04
C TYR A 123 9.94 14.20 -0.42
N PHE A 124 8.97 15.04 -0.07
CA PHE A 124 8.93 16.43 -0.51
C PHE A 124 9.97 17.31 0.19
N ASN A 125 10.15 17.17 1.51
CA ASN A 125 11.07 18.02 2.28
C ASN A 125 12.53 17.68 1.95
N GLY A 126 12.85 16.39 1.83
CA GLY A 126 14.20 15.92 1.50
C GLY A 126 14.52 15.83 0.01
N SER A 127 13.55 16.06 -0.89
CA SER A 127 13.68 15.79 -2.34
C SER A 127 14.30 14.42 -2.67
N ALA A 128 14.05 13.43 -1.81
CA ALA A 128 14.70 12.13 -1.85
C ALA A 128 13.74 11.07 -2.37
N PHE A 129 14.28 10.09 -3.11
CA PHE A 129 13.52 8.92 -3.55
C PHE A 129 13.96 7.68 -2.78
N GLY A 130 12.98 6.90 -2.32
CA GLY A 130 13.20 5.64 -1.61
C GLY A 130 12.44 4.50 -2.28
N ILE A 131 13.12 3.37 -2.47
CA ILE A 131 12.53 2.12 -2.96
C ILE A 131 12.44 1.13 -1.80
N ARG A 132 11.23 0.63 -1.60
CA ARG A 132 10.87 -0.35 -0.57
C ARG A 132 10.33 -1.62 -1.22
N ALA A 133 10.75 -2.75 -0.67
CA ALA A 133 10.13 -4.04 -0.95
C ALA A 133 9.55 -4.60 0.35
N GLY A 134 8.42 -5.28 0.26
CA GLY A 134 7.71 -5.76 1.43
C GLY A 134 6.70 -6.85 1.11
N VAL A 135 6.03 -7.28 2.16
CA VAL A 135 5.01 -8.31 2.14
C VAL A 135 3.79 -7.76 2.87
N ALA A 136 2.61 -7.95 2.29
CA ALA A 136 1.35 -7.56 2.89
C ALA A 136 0.47 -8.78 3.12
N TYR A 137 -0.24 -8.76 4.25
CA TYR A 137 -1.20 -9.78 4.63
C TYR A 137 -2.59 -9.15 4.77
N ILE A 138 -3.57 -9.68 4.03
CA ILE A 138 -4.96 -9.22 4.06
C ILE A 138 -5.72 -10.03 5.10
N ILE A 139 -6.26 -9.34 6.10
CA ILE A 139 -7.21 -9.86 7.07
C ILE A 139 -8.61 -9.52 6.54
N ARG A 140 -9.22 -10.52 5.89
CA ARG A 140 -10.58 -10.41 5.39
C ARG A 140 -11.56 -10.59 6.55
N ARG A 141 -12.52 -9.69 6.69
CA ARG A 141 -13.62 -9.85 7.65
C ARG A 141 -14.68 -10.73 6.99
N LYS A 142 -15.03 -11.86 7.62
CA LYS A 142 -16.16 -12.72 7.20
C LYS A 142 -17.49 -12.08 7.56
#